data_AF-V9Z8Z2-F1
#
_entry.id   AF-V9Z8Z2-F1
#
_cell.length_a   1.000
_cell.length_b   1.000
_cell.length_c   1.000
_cell.angle_alpha   90.00
_cell.angle_beta   90.00
_cell.angle_gamma   90.00
#
_symmetry.space_group_name_H-M   'P 1'
#
loop_
_entity.id
_entity.type
_entity.pdbx_description
1 polymer ?
#
loop_
_entity_poly.entity_id
_entity_poly.type
_entity_poly.pdbx_seq_one_letter_code
_entity_poly.pdbx_strand_id
1 'polypeptide(L)'
;MLNLGMVLPISEKGGDHVGRVADVAEATAGCLWIVLDCRRGSCWAVGLLIAWALRTGPAPRRSAQPLGCVEDCHIQDPSGEIMPRGAVRSVWISVDDGIPQQVKDLAAEHKAIRARRSVAPQWRTRGLPRAQASEVRAAWLEEVQRQQKAGELLDTQDAIVEFGVREELRSRGWDHDWDEPPAMAWSPGRWIGSRDRGLDGFPERLSVRLDAALATRAVAACWWTSAPAIRELQAWRDRHPGITPPRYELDEEGRARLTGPLAEYVRLADKITTTGTIWRAGVTLGLAQARAVLEAEQAAKPTATPGN
;
A
#
# COMPACT_ATOMS: atom_id res chain seq x y z
N MET A 1 -37.63 -54.09 -6.76
CA MET A 1 -36.31 -54.23 -7.40
C MET A 1 -35.51 -52.98 -7.07
N LEU A 2 -34.67 -53.10 -6.05
CA LEU A 2 -33.78 -52.04 -5.54
C LEU A 2 -32.41 -52.26 -6.18
N ASN A 3 -31.77 -51.18 -6.63
CA ASN A 3 -30.33 -51.18 -6.84
C ASN A 3 -29.76 -49.88 -6.28
N LEU A 4 -29.05 -50.03 -5.17
CA LEU A 4 -28.30 -49.04 -4.40
C LEU A 4 -26.84 -49.42 -4.61
N GLY A 5 -26.03 -48.48 -5.09
CA GLY A 5 -24.61 -48.75 -5.28
C GLY A 5 -23.82 -47.53 -5.73
N MET A 6 -23.38 -46.72 -4.78
CA MET A 6 -22.08 -46.07 -4.94
C MET A 6 -21.47 -45.76 -3.58
N VAL A 7 -20.38 -46.47 -3.32
CA VAL A 7 -19.46 -46.35 -2.18
C VAL A 7 -18.43 -45.28 -2.54
N LEU A 8 -18.22 -44.30 -1.68
CA LEU A 8 -17.07 -43.40 -1.73
C LEU A 8 -16.03 -43.87 -0.70
N PRO A 9 -14.74 -43.98 -1.07
CA PRO A 9 -13.69 -44.31 -0.12
C PRO A 9 -13.27 -43.08 0.69
N ILE A 10 -13.14 -43.33 2.00
CA ILE A 10 -12.45 -42.50 2.98
C ILE A 10 -10.95 -42.57 2.66
N SER A 11 -10.30 -41.44 2.42
CA SER A 11 -8.84 -41.36 2.38
C SER A 11 -8.35 -40.60 3.61
N GLU A 12 -7.90 -41.37 4.60
CA GLU A 12 -6.96 -40.90 5.61
C GLU A 12 -5.60 -40.68 4.95
N LYS A 13 -5.01 -39.51 5.14
CA LYS A 13 -3.56 -39.33 5.15
C LYS A 13 -3.17 -38.33 6.23
N GLY A 14 -2.63 -38.88 7.32
CA GLY A 14 -1.79 -38.15 8.26
C GLY A 14 -0.45 -37.79 7.60
N GLY A 15 0.16 -36.73 8.11
CA GLY A 15 1.48 -36.26 7.71
C GLY A 15 2.01 -35.30 8.77
N ASP A 16 2.76 -35.87 9.72
CA ASP A 16 3.60 -35.17 10.69
C ASP A 16 4.64 -34.29 9.97
N HIS A 17 4.64 -32.99 10.23
CA HIS A 17 5.79 -32.13 10.00
C HIS A 17 6.08 -31.27 11.24
N VAL A 18 6.92 -31.84 12.10
CA VAL A 18 7.74 -31.10 13.06
C VAL A 18 8.91 -30.48 12.29
N GLY A 19 8.81 -29.18 11.99
CA GLY A 19 9.88 -28.38 11.40
C GLY A 19 10.29 -27.28 12.36
N ARG A 20 11.53 -27.36 12.86
CA ARG A 20 12.20 -26.40 13.75
C ARG A 20 12.06 -24.96 13.26
N VAL A 21 11.49 -24.09 14.10
CA VAL A 21 11.68 -22.64 14.02
C VAL A 21 12.98 -22.33 14.77
N ALA A 22 13.97 -21.81 14.05
CA ALA A 22 15.16 -21.22 14.65
C ALA A 22 14.82 -19.79 15.09
N ASP A 23 14.99 -19.54 16.38
CA ASP A 23 14.81 -18.24 17.02
C ASP A 23 15.80 -17.19 16.47
N VAL A 24 15.26 -16.06 16.01
CA VAL A 24 15.96 -14.78 16.04
C VAL A 24 15.07 -13.82 16.82
N ALA A 25 15.27 -13.80 18.14
CA ALA A 25 14.65 -12.84 19.03
C ALA A 25 15.43 -11.52 18.96
N GLU A 26 14.82 -10.49 18.36
CA GLU A 26 15.26 -9.11 18.55
C GLU A 26 14.42 -8.50 19.68
N ALA A 27 15.08 -8.27 20.82
CA ALA A 27 14.47 -7.71 22.01
C ALA A 27 14.17 -6.22 21.81
N THR A 28 12.89 -5.89 21.60
CA THR A 28 12.36 -4.56 21.82
C THR A 28 11.09 -4.64 22.66
N ALA A 29 11.14 -4.00 23.83
CA ALA A 29 10.04 -3.61 24.73
C ALA A 29 8.83 -4.55 24.81
N GLY A 30 8.72 -5.24 25.96
CA GLY A 30 7.67 -6.20 26.28
C GLY A 30 6.25 -5.74 25.97
N CYS A 31 5.65 -6.40 24.99
CA CYS A 31 4.22 -6.66 24.87
C CYS A 31 4.08 -8.03 24.20
N LEU A 32 3.68 -9.04 24.97
CA LEU A 32 3.37 -10.37 24.45
C LEU A 32 1.95 -10.32 23.87
N TRP A 33 1.83 -10.35 22.54
CA TRP A 33 0.55 -10.52 21.87
C TRP A 33 0.39 -11.99 21.49
N ILE A 34 -0.59 -12.68 22.10
CA ILE A 34 -1.02 -14.01 21.65
C ILE A 34 -2.11 -13.79 20.60
N VAL A 35 -1.86 -14.19 19.36
CA VAL A 35 -2.88 -14.23 18.30
C VAL A 35 -3.55 -15.60 18.35
N LEU A 36 -4.86 -15.64 18.64
CA LEU A 36 -5.69 -16.84 18.49
C LEU A 36 -6.36 -16.82 17.12
N ASP A 37 -6.09 -17.86 16.33
CA ASP A 37 -6.74 -18.12 15.04
C ASP A 37 -8.23 -18.47 15.26
N CYS A 38 -9.10 -17.78 14.53
CA CYS A 38 -10.55 -17.82 14.72
C CYS A 38 -11.20 -18.49 13.50
N ARG A 39 -11.21 -19.82 13.46
CA ARG A 39 -12.02 -20.58 12.50
C ARG A 39 -13.32 -21.03 13.18
N ARG A 40 -14.44 -20.58 12.60
CA ARG A 40 -15.86 -20.94 12.89
C ARG A 40 -16.50 -20.21 14.08
N GLY A 41 -16.96 -18.99 13.76
CA GLY A 41 -18.25 -18.43 14.19
C GLY A 41 -18.74 -18.76 15.60
N SER A 42 -18.25 -18.02 16.59
CA SER A 42 -18.97 -17.55 17.79
C SER A 42 -18.01 -16.73 18.65
N CYS A 43 -18.24 -15.42 18.77
CA CYS A 43 -17.42 -14.55 19.61
C CYS A 43 -17.95 -14.57 21.05
N TRP A 44 -17.16 -15.10 21.99
CA TRP A 44 -17.29 -14.79 23.41
C TRP A 44 -16.03 -14.05 23.85
N ALA A 45 -16.20 -12.81 24.33
CA ALA A 45 -15.13 -12.06 24.96
C ALA A 45 -14.98 -12.54 26.41
N VAL A 46 -13.92 -13.28 26.71
CA VAL A 46 -13.50 -13.55 28.09
C VAL A 46 -12.35 -12.60 28.40
N GLY A 47 -12.65 -11.55 29.16
CA GLY A 47 -11.63 -10.65 29.70
C GLY A 47 -10.87 -11.33 30.82
N LEU A 48 -9.60 -11.68 30.59
CA LEU A 48 -8.72 -12.15 31.64
C LEU A 48 -8.06 -10.94 32.33
N LEU A 49 -8.56 -10.63 33.53
CA LEU A 49 -7.99 -9.63 34.44
C LEU A 49 -6.84 -10.29 35.20
N ILE A 50 -5.59 -10.08 34.77
CA ILE A 50 -4.42 -10.47 35.58
C ILE A 50 -4.22 -9.39 36.64
N ALA A 51 -4.76 -9.65 37.83
CA ALA A 51 -4.46 -8.89 39.04
C ALA A 51 -3.03 -9.21 39.50
N TRP A 52 -2.11 -8.26 39.35
CA TRP A 52 -0.81 -8.30 40.01
C TRP A 52 -0.85 -7.35 41.21
N ALA A 53 -1.18 -7.89 42.38
CA ALA A 53 -1.10 -7.17 43.63
C ALA A 53 -0.70 -8.14 44.75
N LEU A 54 0.49 -7.92 45.32
CA LEU A 54 0.78 -7.82 46.76
C LEU A 54 2.27 -8.11 47.02
N ARG A 55 3.09 -7.06 47.02
CA ARG A 55 4.26 -6.98 47.91
C ARG A 55 4.46 -5.53 48.33
N THR A 56 3.96 -5.23 49.52
CA THR A 56 4.14 -3.98 50.23
C THR A 56 5.57 -3.86 50.74
N GLY A 57 6.25 -2.79 50.32
CA GLY A 57 7.52 -2.35 50.89
C GLY A 57 7.61 -0.82 50.76
N PRO A 58 8.00 -0.07 51.81
CA PRO A 58 7.99 1.38 51.79
C PRO A 58 9.15 1.93 50.94
N ALA A 59 8.83 2.91 50.09
CA ALA A 59 9.76 3.57 49.19
C ALA A 59 10.71 4.55 49.93
N PRO A 60 12.00 4.61 49.59
CA PRO A 60 12.88 5.69 50.04
C PRO A 60 12.66 6.95 49.20
N ARG A 61 12.47 8.09 49.88
CA ARG A 61 12.45 9.43 49.27
C ARG A 61 13.82 9.73 48.66
N ARG A 62 13.89 9.86 47.34
CA ARG A 62 15.00 10.54 46.64
C ARG A 62 14.45 11.74 45.89
N SER A 63 15.00 12.90 46.22
CA SER A 63 14.83 14.18 45.56
C SER A 63 15.32 14.09 44.11
N ALA A 64 14.42 14.30 43.16
CA ALA A 64 14.73 14.47 41.76
C ALA A 64 15.08 15.94 41.49
N GLN A 65 16.32 16.20 41.05
CA GLN A 65 16.67 17.43 40.34
C GLN A 65 16.19 17.32 38.88
N PRO A 66 15.71 18.41 38.26
CA PRO A 66 15.31 18.38 36.85
C PRO A 66 16.55 18.40 35.96
N LEU A 67 16.80 17.29 35.25
CA LEU A 67 17.72 17.27 34.12
C LEU A 67 17.02 17.92 32.92
N GLY A 68 17.71 18.89 32.34
CA GLY A 68 17.24 19.72 31.23
C GLY A 68 16.78 18.90 30.02
N CYS A 69 15.76 19.44 29.37
CA CYS A 69 15.23 19.02 28.09
C CYS A 69 16.38 18.88 27.07
N VAL A 70 16.55 17.67 26.54
CA VAL A 70 17.32 17.45 25.32
C VAL A 70 16.43 17.93 24.19
N GLU A 71 16.84 19.01 23.52
CA GLU A 71 16.19 19.56 22.35
C GLU A 71 16.09 18.49 21.25
N ASP A 72 14.86 18.25 20.81
CA ASP A 72 14.54 17.46 19.63
C ASP A 72 15.26 18.06 18.42
N CYS A 73 16.14 17.26 17.80
CA CYS A 73 16.84 17.62 16.57
C CYS A 73 15.84 17.65 15.41
N HIS A 74 15.23 18.81 15.19
CA HIS A 74 14.50 19.11 13.95
C HIS A 74 15.51 19.57 12.89
N ILE A 75 15.69 18.75 11.85
CA ILE A 75 16.35 19.20 10.62
C ILE A 75 15.40 20.19 9.96
N GLN A 76 15.72 21.48 10.05
CA GLN A 76 14.94 22.56 9.46
C GLN A 76 15.24 22.67 7.96
N ASP A 77 14.18 22.61 7.15
CA ASP A 77 14.17 23.05 5.76
C ASP A 77 14.18 24.60 5.72
N PRO A 78 14.92 25.26 4.79
CA PRO A 78 14.96 26.72 4.66
C PRO A 78 13.60 27.41 4.39
N SER A 79 12.53 26.66 4.11
CA SER A 79 11.15 27.18 4.02
C SER A 79 10.46 27.45 5.37
N GLY A 80 11.04 27.02 6.51
CA GLY A 80 10.50 27.31 7.84
C GLY A 80 9.19 26.60 8.19
N GLU A 81 8.62 25.82 7.26
CA GLU A 81 7.49 24.95 7.52
C GLU A 81 8.03 23.61 8.02
N ILE A 82 7.85 23.32 9.31
CA ILE A 82 8.04 21.97 9.84
C ILE A 82 6.89 21.14 9.25
N MET A 83 7.04 20.68 8.02
CA MET A 83 6.19 19.66 7.44
C MET A 83 6.38 18.42 8.33
N PRO A 84 5.37 18.03 9.15
CA PRO A 84 5.47 16.80 9.90
C PRO A 84 5.75 15.69 8.89
N ARG A 85 6.62 14.72 9.25
CA ARG A 85 6.91 13.53 8.42
C ARG A 85 5.66 13.17 7.62
N GLY A 86 5.77 13.32 6.30
CA GLY A 86 4.68 13.61 5.36
C GLY A 86 3.37 12.96 5.78
N ALA A 87 2.32 13.77 5.89
CA ALA A 87 0.98 13.27 6.20
C ALA A 87 0.69 12.06 5.29
N VAL A 88 0.17 10.99 5.86
CA VAL A 88 -0.08 9.74 5.14
C VAL A 88 -1.57 9.62 4.88
N ARG A 89 -1.95 9.21 3.67
CA ARG A 89 -3.34 8.96 3.29
C ARG A 89 -3.54 7.50 2.91
N SER A 90 -4.46 6.83 3.61
CA SER A 90 -4.88 5.47 3.25
C SER A 90 -5.77 5.51 2.01
N VAL A 91 -5.42 4.71 1.00
CA VAL A 91 -6.16 4.56 -0.26
C VAL A 91 -6.52 3.10 -0.47
N TRP A 92 -7.77 2.87 -0.91
CA TRP A 92 -8.25 1.55 -1.32
C TRP A 92 -8.29 1.48 -2.84
N ILE A 93 -7.57 0.52 -3.40
CA ILE A 93 -7.44 0.34 -4.85
C ILE A 93 -8.13 -0.98 -5.20
N SER A 94 -9.16 -0.92 -6.03
CA SER A 94 -9.73 -2.14 -6.61
C SER A 94 -8.83 -2.62 -7.75
N VAL A 95 -8.38 -3.87 -7.70
CA VAL A 95 -7.40 -4.48 -8.60
C VAL A 95 -7.88 -5.83 -9.13
N ASP A 96 -7.24 -6.31 -10.20
CA ASP A 96 -7.49 -7.64 -10.75
C ASP A 96 -7.05 -8.75 -9.77
N ASP A 97 -7.52 -9.97 -10.02
CA ASP A 97 -7.24 -11.14 -9.19
C ASP A 97 -5.74 -11.45 -9.07
N GLY A 98 -5.29 -11.78 -7.86
CA GLY A 98 -3.91 -12.14 -7.54
C GLY A 98 -2.95 -10.95 -7.44
N ILE A 99 -3.35 -9.73 -7.79
CA ILE A 99 -2.49 -8.54 -7.71
C ILE A 99 -1.99 -8.25 -6.28
N PRO A 100 -2.82 -8.28 -5.22
CA PRO A 100 -2.35 -8.11 -3.85
C PRO A 100 -1.33 -9.17 -3.42
N GLN A 101 -1.47 -10.41 -3.88
CA GLN A 101 -0.48 -11.46 -3.59
C GLN A 101 0.85 -11.17 -4.30
N GLN A 102 0.81 -10.81 -5.59
CA GLN A 102 2.01 -10.43 -6.34
C GLN A 102 2.74 -9.24 -5.70
N VAL A 103 2.01 -8.22 -5.24
CA VAL A 103 2.59 -7.07 -4.53
C VAL A 103 3.30 -7.51 -3.24
N LYS A 104 2.68 -8.41 -2.46
CA LYS A 104 3.28 -8.94 -1.23
C LYS A 104 4.54 -9.75 -1.50
N ASP A 105 4.50 -10.63 -2.50
CA ASP A 105 5.61 -11.50 -2.85
C ASP A 105 6.82 -10.67 -3.30
N LEU A 106 6.61 -9.69 -4.18
CA LEU A 106 7.67 -8.80 -4.63
C LEU A 106 8.21 -7.92 -3.49
N ALA A 107 7.34 -7.38 -2.62
CA ALA A 107 7.79 -6.63 -1.47
C ALA A 107 8.68 -7.47 -0.53
N ALA A 108 8.35 -8.76 -0.35
CA ALA A 108 9.16 -9.68 0.44
C ALA A 108 10.56 -9.93 -0.18
N GLU A 109 10.64 -10.10 -1.50
CA GLU A 109 11.91 -10.24 -2.21
C GLU A 109 12.77 -8.98 -2.11
N HIS A 110 12.18 -7.79 -2.27
CA HIS A 110 12.88 -6.52 -2.05
C HIS A 110 13.30 -6.31 -0.59
N LYS A 111 12.52 -6.81 0.38
CA LYS A 111 12.94 -6.84 1.78
C LYS A 111 14.19 -7.71 1.98
N ALA A 112 14.32 -8.81 1.25
CA ALA A 112 15.55 -9.62 1.25
C ALA A 112 16.73 -8.87 0.61
N ILE A 113 16.52 -8.10 -0.47
CA ILE A 113 17.55 -7.20 -1.03
C ILE A 113 18.00 -6.19 0.05
N ARG A 114 17.04 -5.51 0.71
CA ARG A 114 17.33 -4.55 1.78
C ARG A 114 18.16 -5.18 2.89
N ALA A 115 17.79 -6.38 3.34
CA ALA A 115 18.52 -7.12 4.37
C ALA A 115 19.97 -7.38 3.94
N ARG A 116 20.22 -7.84 2.70
CA ARG A 116 21.58 -8.04 2.18
C ARG A 116 22.38 -6.73 2.14
N ARG A 117 21.79 -5.65 1.61
CA ARG A 117 22.43 -4.32 1.53
C ARG A 117 22.79 -3.77 2.92
N SER A 118 21.96 -4.02 3.93
CA SER A 118 22.18 -3.56 5.32
C SER A 118 23.40 -4.17 6.03
N VAL A 119 23.98 -5.26 5.49
CA VAL A 119 25.16 -5.93 6.09
C VAL A 119 26.47 -5.21 5.72
N ALA A 120 26.43 -4.27 4.76
CA ALA A 120 27.61 -3.56 4.29
C ALA A 120 28.32 -2.82 5.45
N PRO A 121 29.67 -2.76 5.45
CA PRO A 121 30.45 -2.25 6.58
C PRO A 121 30.04 -0.85 7.08
N GLN A 122 29.67 0.04 6.16
CA GLN A 122 29.26 1.42 6.47
C GLN A 122 27.95 1.52 7.27
N TRP A 123 27.12 0.47 7.27
CA TRP A 123 25.85 0.44 8.01
C TRP A 123 25.96 -0.30 9.36
N ARG A 124 27.16 -0.77 9.74
CA ARG A 124 27.37 -1.50 10.98
C ARG A 124 27.34 -0.57 12.18
N THR A 125 26.50 -0.89 13.16
CA THR A 125 26.36 -0.14 14.41
C THR A 125 27.02 -0.81 15.61
N ARG A 126 27.40 -2.09 15.49
CA ARG A 126 28.02 -2.86 16.58
C ARG A 126 29.38 -2.28 16.94
N GLY A 127 29.55 -1.93 18.22
CA GLY A 127 30.80 -1.36 18.75
C GLY A 127 30.88 0.16 18.66
N LEU A 128 29.91 0.83 18.04
CA LEU A 128 29.85 2.29 18.01
C LEU A 128 29.24 2.87 19.30
N PRO A 129 29.68 4.06 19.75
CA PRO A 129 28.97 4.86 20.73
C PRO A 129 27.51 5.12 20.31
N ARG A 130 26.61 5.29 21.29
CA ARG A 130 25.16 5.43 21.04
C ARG A 130 24.81 6.56 20.06
N ALA A 131 25.48 7.71 20.14
CA ALA A 131 25.26 8.84 19.24
C ALA A 131 25.60 8.48 17.78
N GLN A 132 26.81 7.96 17.54
CA GLN A 132 27.25 7.51 16.23
C GLN A 132 26.37 6.37 15.68
N ALA A 133 25.96 5.41 16.52
CA ALA A 133 25.05 4.35 16.12
C ALA A 133 23.65 4.87 15.72
N SER A 134 23.22 6.01 16.26
CA SER A 134 21.98 6.70 15.88
C SER A 134 22.14 7.40 14.54
N GLU A 135 23.25 8.10 14.32
CA GLU A 135 23.59 8.76 13.04
C GLU A 135 23.64 7.75 11.89
N VAL A 136 24.31 6.61 12.07
CA VAL A 136 24.38 5.54 11.06
C VAL A 136 22.98 4.99 10.73
N ARG A 137 22.11 4.84 11.73
CA ARG A 137 20.73 4.41 11.49
C ARG A 137 19.90 5.44 10.74
N ALA A 138 20.07 6.73 11.06
CA ALA A 138 19.40 7.82 10.35
C ALA A 138 19.84 7.84 8.87
N ALA A 139 21.15 7.81 8.62
CA ALA A 139 21.71 7.77 7.27
C ALA A 139 21.23 6.53 6.48
N TRP A 140 21.13 5.37 7.13
CA TRP A 140 20.57 4.18 6.47
C TRP A 140 19.09 4.34 6.10
N LEU A 141 18.28 4.96 6.97
CA LEU A 141 16.87 5.22 6.67
C LEU A 141 16.70 6.21 5.51
N GLU A 142 17.52 7.26 5.46
CA GLU A 142 17.57 8.22 4.35
C GLU A 142 17.96 7.53 3.03
N GLU A 143 18.96 6.65 3.07
CA GLU A 143 19.38 5.89 1.89
C GLU A 143 18.29 4.92 1.40
N VAL A 144 17.61 4.22 2.31
CA VAL A 144 16.44 3.38 1.94
C VAL A 144 15.35 4.23 1.30
N GLN A 145 15.06 5.41 1.85
CA GLN A 145 14.04 6.30 1.28
C GLN A 145 14.46 6.83 -0.10
N ARG A 146 15.75 7.16 -0.29
CA ARG A 146 16.30 7.55 -1.60
C ARG A 146 16.12 6.42 -2.61
N GLN A 147 16.49 5.19 -2.26
CA GLN A 147 16.33 4.02 -3.12
C GLN A 147 14.87 3.74 -3.47
N GLN A 148 13.94 3.89 -2.51
CA GLN A 148 12.50 3.78 -2.75
C GLN A 148 12.01 4.83 -3.75
N LYS A 149 12.39 6.10 -3.56
CA LYS A 149 12.04 7.19 -4.49
C LYS A 149 12.60 6.97 -5.90
N ALA A 150 13.79 6.39 -6.00
CA ALA A 150 14.44 6.06 -7.27
C ALA A 150 13.94 4.76 -7.91
N GLY A 151 13.08 3.99 -7.23
CA GLY A 151 12.61 2.68 -7.72
C GLY A 151 13.66 1.58 -7.66
N GLU A 152 14.75 1.77 -6.91
CA GLU A 152 15.87 0.81 -6.73
C GLU A 152 15.62 -0.19 -5.58
N LEU A 153 14.66 0.12 -4.70
CA LEU A 153 14.28 -0.72 -3.57
C LEU A 153 12.80 -0.51 -3.23
N LEU A 154 11.95 -1.49 -3.53
CA LEU A 154 10.51 -1.42 -3.31
C LEU A 154 10.08 -2.49 -2.28
N ASP A 155 10.64 -2.39 -1.08
CA ASP A 155 10.54 -3.40 0.00
C ASP A 155 9.23 -3.38 0.79
N THR A 156 8.28 -2.53 0.40
CA THR A 156 6.94 -2.47 0.97
C THR A 156 5.91 -2.30 -0.14
N GLN A 157 4.70 -2.78 0.12
CA GLN A 157 3.56 -2.55 -0.76
C GLN A 157 3.31 -1.04 -1.00
N ASP A 158 3.46 -0.22 0.04
CA ASP A 158 3.34 1.24 -0.05
C ASP A 158 4.37 1.81 -1.04
N ALA A 159 5.65 1.40 -0.92
CA ALA A 159 6.72 1.86 -1.82
C ALA A 159 6.50 1.43 -3.28
N ILE A 160 6.05 0.20 -3.54
CA ILE A 160 5.74 -0.29 -4.89
C ILE A 160 4.69 0.62 -5.54
N VAL A 161 3.57 0.86 -4.85
CA VAL A 161 2.47 1.66 -5.40
C VAL A 161 2.84 3.14 -5.50
N GLU A 162 3.51 3.69 -4.50
CA GLU A 162 3.93 5.10 -4.48
C GLU A 162 4.89 5.42 -5.64
N PHE A 163 5.87 4.54 -5.91
CA PHE A 163 6.76 4.68 -7.06
C PHE A 163 5.97 4.67 -8.37
N GLY A 164 5.13 3.65 -8.59
CA GLY A 164 4.40 3.53 -9.85
C GLY A 164 3.39 4.65 -10.08
N VAL A 165 2.77 5.19 -9.03
CA VAL A 165 1.91 6.38 -9.15
C VAL A 165 2.70 7.61 -9.59
N ARG A 166 3.91 7.83 -9.03
CA ARG A 166 4.77 8.95 -9.47
C ARG A 166 5.15 8.80 -10.95
N GLU A 167 5.52 7.60 -11.37
CA GLU A 167 5.82 7.33 -12.79
C GLU A 167 4.60 7.56 -13.68
N GLU A 168 3.40 7.14 -13.25
CA GLU A 168 2.16 7.38 -14.00
C GLU A 168 1.85 8.87 -14.14
N LEU A 169 2.00 9.65 -13.07
CA LEU A 169 1.81 11.10 -13.15
C LEU A 169 2.86 11.73 -14.05
N ARG A 170 4.13 11.32 -13.96
CA ARG A 170 5.21 11.86 -14.79
C ARG A 170 5.04 11.53 -16.27
N SER A 171 4.66 10.29 -16.61
CA SER A 171 4.44 9.86 -17.99
C SER A 171 3.34 10.66 -18.68
N ARG A 172 2.35 11.14 -17.92
CA ARG A 172 1.28 12.02 -18.38
C ARG A 172 1.64 13.50 -18.37
N GLY A 173 2.82 13.87 -17.85
CA GLY A 173 3.19 15.26 -17.61
C GLY A 173 2.42 15.93 -16.47
N TRP A 174 1.84 15.15 -15.56
CA TRP A 174 1.01 15.61 -14.43
C TRP A 174 1.80 15.72 -13.11
N ASP A 175 3.09 15.41 -13.12
CA ASP A 175 3.99 15.55 -11.97
C ASP A 175 4.47 17.00 -11.82
N HIS A 176 3.51 17.89 -11.60
CA HIS A 176 3.71 19.31 -11.30
C HIS A 176 2.68 19.75 -10.26
N ASP A 177 2.79 21.01 -9.82
CA ASP A 177 1.85 21.57 -8.87
C ASP A 177 0.53 21.94 -9.55
N TRP A 178 -0.57 21.51 -8.94
CA TRP A 178 -1.93 21.77 -9.41
C TRP A 178 -2.62 22.72 -8.45
N ASP A 179 -3.59 23.48 -8.95
CA ASP A 179 -4.52 24.19 -8.09
C ASP A 179 -5.24 23.21 -7.16
N GLU A 180 -5.55 23.64 -5.94
CA GLU A 180 -6.26 22.80 -4.98
C GLU A 180 -7.62 22.36 -5.57
N PRO A 181 -7.89 21.04 -5.65
CA PRO A 181 -9.15 20.57 -6.19
C PRO A 181 -10.31 20.95 -5.26
N PRO A 182 -11.50 21.20 -5.80
CA PRO A 182 -12.66 21.55 -4.98
C PRO A 182 -13.02 20.39 -4.05
N ALA A 183 -13.65 20.71 -2.91
CA ALA A 183 -14.06 19.72 -1.91
C ALA A 183 -14.87 18.54 -2.47
N MET A 184 -15.60 18.75 -3.57
CA MET A 184 -16.35 17.68 -4.24
C MET A 184 -15.47 16.59 -4.87
N ALA A 185 -14.23 16.90 -5.26
CA ALA A 185 -13.26 15.90 -5.70
C ALA A 185 -12.89 14.92 -4.59
N TRP A 186 -13.03 15.36 -3.33
CA TRP A 186 -12.77 14.57 -2.14
C TRP A 186 -14.01 13.89 -1.56
N SER A 187 -15.19 14.11 -2.16
CA SER A 187 -16.43 13.60 -1.61
C SER A 187 -16.43 12.08 -1.56
N PRO A 188 -16.82 11.48 -0.41
CA PRO A 188 -16.92 10.05 -0.29
C PRO A 188 -18.00 9.55 -1.26
N GLY A 189 -17.64 8.61 -2.13
CA GLY A 189 -18.57 8.05 -3.09
C GLY A 189 -17.92 7.80 -4.44
N ARG A 190 -18.76 7.61 -5.44
CA ARG A 190 -18.30 7.37 -6.81
C ARG A 190 -17.88 8.68 -7.45
N TRP A 191 -16.66 8.71 -7.96
CA TRP A 191 -16.16 9.81 -8.78
C TRP A 191 -17.07 10.03 -10.00
N ILE A 192 -17.31 11.29 -10.37
CA ILE A 192 -18.20 11.66 -11.49
C ILE A 192 -17.72 10.97 -12.78
N GLY A 193 -18.60 10.22 -13.45
CA GLY A 193 -18.26 9.48 -14.67
C GLY A 193 -17.48 8.18 -14.46
N SER A 194 -17.05 7.86 -13.23
CA SER A 194 -16.48 6.55 -12.93
C SER A 194 -17.48 5.44 -13.22
N ARG A 195 -17.00 4.31 -13.75
CA ARG A 195 -17.74 3.07 -14.03
C ARG A 195 -16.94 1.88 -13.49
N ASP A 196 -17.65 0.86 -13.00
CA ASP A 196 -17.04 -0.37 -12.47
C ASP A 196 -16.80 -1.28 -13.68
N ARG A 197 -15.73 -2.07 -13.73
CA ARG A 197 -15.46 -2.92 -14.90
C ARG A 197 -16.40 -4.14 -14.94
N GLY A 198 -17.65 -3.99 -15.40
CA GLY A 198 -18.59 -5.13 -15.53
C GLY A 198 -19.04 -5.78 -14.22
N LEU A 199 -19.76 -6.90 -14.35
CA LEU A 199 -20.09 -7.83 -13.25
C LEU A 199 -18.83 -8.51 -12.68
N ASP A 200 -17.82 -8.72 -13.52
CA ASP A 200 -16.55 -9.37 -13.14
C ASP A 200 -15.57 -8.42 -12.42
N GLY A 201 -15.84 -7.12 -12.48
CA GLY A 201 -15.27 -6.08 -11.63
C GLY A 201 -13.76 -6.10 -11.46
N PHE A 202 -13.34 -5.51 -10.36
CA PHE A 202 -12.02 -5.70 -9.78
C PHE A 202 -12.25 -6.53 -8.52
N PRO A 203 -12.04 -7.86 -8.56
CA PRO A 203 -12.49 -8.78 -7.53
C PRO A 203 -11.78 -8.56 -6.19
N GLU A 204 -10.58 -7.99 -6.21
CA GLU A 204 -9.76 -7.81 -5.04
C GLU A 204 -9.52 -6.32 -4.69
N ARG A 205 -9.10 -6.09 -3.44
CA ARG A 205 -8.80 -4.76 -2.91
C ARG A 205 -7.40 -4.73 -2.33
N LEU A 206 -6.66 -3.70 -2.71
CA LEU A 206 -5.34 -3.37 -2.20
C LEU A 206 -5.46 -2.12 -1.30
N SER A 207 -5.03 -2.22 -0.04
CA SER A 207 -4.99 -1.09 0.90
C SER A 207 -3.58 -0.57 1.01
N VAL A 208 -3.34 0.69 0.64
CA VAL A 208 -2.00 1.30 0.68
C VAL A 208 -2.02 2.60 1.43
N ARG A 209 -0.86 2.98 1.96
CA ARG A 209 -0.62 4.27 2.59
C ARG A 209 0.28 5.06 1.66
N LEU A 210 -0.27 6.11 1.07
CA LEU A 210 0.47 7.00 0.19
C LEU A 210 0.86 8.28 0.93
N ASP A 211 1.97 8.88 0.53
CA ASP A 211 2.25 10.28 0.82
C ASP A 211 1.04 11.16 0.45
N ALA A 212 0.59 12.01 1.37
CA ALA A 212 -0.62 12.80 1.17
C ALA A 212 -0.46 13.85 0.07
N ALA A 213 0.74 14.41 -0.12
CA ALA A 213 0.98 15.35 -1.20
C ALA A 213 0.88 14.64 -2.56
N LEU A 214 1.42 13.43 -2.69
CA LEU A 214 1.22 12.59 -3.88
C LEU A 214 -0.26 12.26 -4.10
N ALA A 215 -0.98 11.90 -3.03
CA ALA A 215 -2.41 11.59 -3.11
C ALA A 215 -3.24 12.80 -3.59
N THR A 216 -2.96 13.98 -3.02
CA THR A 216 -3.57 15.26 -3.42
C THR A 216 -3.22 15.62 -4.86
N ARG A 217 -1.95 15.50 -5.27
CA ARG A 217 -1.53 15.76 -6.65
C ARG A 217 -2.28 14.90 -7.66
N ALA A 218 -2.41 13.60 -7.40
CA ALA A 218 -3.15 12.71 -8.31
C ALA A 218 -4.64 13.07 -8.42
N VAL A 219 -5.28 13.43 -7.29
CA VAL A 219 -6.70 13.85 -7.25
C VAL A 219 -6.88 15.17 -7.99
N ALA A 220 -5.99 16.14 -7.75
CA ALA A 220 -5.98 17.43 -8.43
C ALA A 220 -5.80 17.28 -9.94
N ALA A 221 -4.80 16.50 -10.36
CA ALA A 221 -4.54 16.20 -11.76
C ALA A 221 -5.75 15.55 -12.44
N CYS A 222 -6.38 14.55 -11.82
CA CYS A 222 -7.58 13.91 -12.36
C CYS A 222 -8.74 14.90 -12.49
N TRP A 223 -8.95 15.74 -11.48
CA TRP A 223 -10.02 16.73 -11.47
C TRP A 223 -9.84 17.76 -12.59
N TRP A 224 -8.68 18.43 -12.64
CA TRP A 224 -8.47 19.56 -13.54
C TRP A 224 -8.35 19.14 -15.00
N THR A 225 -7.70 18.00 -15.27
CA THR A 225 -7.61 17.46 -16.64
C THR A 225 -8.96 16.97 -17.16
N SER A 226 -9.83 16.52 -16.26
CA SER A 226 -11.19 16.08 -16.59
C SER A 226 -12.26 17.16 -16.44
N ALA A 227 -11.91 18.37 -15.96
CA ALA A 227 -12.89 19.40 -15.60
C ALA A 227 -13.87 19.77 -16.73
N PRO A 228 -13.43 19.92 -18.01
CA PRO A 228 -14.36 20.15 -19.12
C PRO A 228 -15.38 19.02 -19.29
N ALA A 229 -14.92 17.76 -19.24
CA ALA A 229 -15.78 16.59 -19.39
C ALA A 229 -16.73 16.40 -18.19
N ILE A 230 -16.27 16.71 -16.97
CA ILE A 230 -17.10 16.72 -15.77
C ILE A 230 -18.26 17.72 -15.92
N ARG A 231 -17.98 18.94 -16.42
CA ARG A 231 -19.03 19.94 -16.67
C ARG A 231 -20.01 19.49 -17.75
N GLU A 232 -19.53 18.92 -18.85
CA GLU A 232 -20.39 18.34 -19.90
C GLU A 232 -21.30 17.24 -19.32
N LEU A 233 -20.75 16.36 -18.46
CA LEU A 233 -21.50 15.27 -17.86
C LEU A 233 -22.53 15.75 -16.84
N GLN A 234 -22.22 16.79 -16.06
CA GLN A 234 -23.16 17.43 -15.15
C GLN A 234 -24.33 18.06 -15.93
N ALA A 235 -24.03 18.86 -16.96
CA ALA A 235 -25.05 19.45 -17.83
C ALA A 235 -25.88 18.38 -18.56
N TRP A 236 -25.28 17.23 -18.90
CA TRP A 236 -26.02 16.09 -19.42
C TRP A 236 -27.03 15.54 -18.41
N ARG A 237 -26.65 15.39 -17.13
CA ARG A 237 -27.54 14.89 -16.06
C ARG A 237 -28.72 15.84 -15.82
N ASP A 238 -28.47 17.14 -15.85
CA ASP A 238 -29.51 18.15 -15.66
C ASP A 238 -30.56 18.12 -16.80
N ARG A 239 -30.12 17.86 -18.04
CA ARG A 239 -31.00 17.72 -19.21
C ARG A 239 -31.78 16.41 -19.25
N HIS A 240 -31.32 15.38 -18.55
CA HIS A 240 -31.89 14.03 -18.59
C HIS A 240 -32.27 13.51 -17.19
N PRO A 241 -33.16 14.23 -16.47
CA PRO A 241 -33.59 13.78 -15.14
C PRO A 241 -34.29 12.42 -15.23
N GLY A 242 -33.99 11.53 -14.28
CA GLY A 242 -34.59 10.19 -14.20
C GLY A 242 -33.89 9.10 -15.03
N ILE A 243 -32.96 9.45 -15.92
CA ILE A 243 -32.12 8.44 -16.59
C ILE A 243 -31.05 7.92 -15.64
N THR A 244 -31.03 6.61 -15.40
CA THR A 244 -30.00 5.95 -14.60
C THR A 244 -28.90 5.42 -15.53
N PRO A 245 -27.69 5.99 -15.52
CA PRO A 245 -26.61 5.51 -16.36
C PRO A 245 -26.16 4.10 -15.94
N PRO A 246 -25.58 3.31 -16.87
CA PRO A 246 -25.04 2.01 -16.53
C PRO A 246 -23.96 2.16 -15.46
N ARG A 247 -24.06 1.33 -14.42
CA ARG A 247 -23.06 1.28 -13.35
C ARG A 247 -21.72 0.76 -13.85
N TYR A 248 -21.78 -0.17 -14.79
CA TYR A 248 -20.65 -0.92 -15.29
C TYR A 248 -20.15 -0.38 -16.62
N GLU A 249 -18.84 -0.50 -16.85
CA GLU A 249 -18.24 -0.38 -18.17
C GLU A 249 -18.82 -1.47 -19.07
N LEU A 250 -19.24 -1.05 -20.25
CA LEU A 250 -19.74 -1.93 -21.27
C LEU A 250 -18.57 -2.32 -22.17
N ASP A 251 -18.57 -3.57 -22.61
CA ASP A 251 -17.70 -4.04 -23.68
C ASP A 251 -18.05 -3.36 -25.01
N GLU A 252 -17.30 -3.68 -26.06
CA GLU A 252 -17.50 -3.08 -27.38
C GLU A 252 -18.91 -3.34 -27.93
N GLU A 253 -19.42 -4.57 -27.77
CA GLU A 253 -20.76 -4.93 -28.21
C GLU A 253 -21.85 -4.20 -27.41
N GLY A 254 -21.73 -4.15 -26.08
CA GLY A 254 -22.64 -3.43 -25.20
C GLY A 254 -22.66 -1.93 -25.50
N ARG A 255 -21.49 -1.34 -25.83
CA ARG A 255 -21.40 0.06 -26.29
C ARG A 255 -22.09 0.27 -27.63
N ALA A 256 -21.91 -0.63 -28.60
CA ALA A 256 -22.54 -0.53 -29.92
C ALA A 256 -24.08 -0.61 -29.85
N ARG A 257 -24.62 -1.30 -28.83
CA ARG A 257 -26.07 -1.41 -28.58
C ARG A 257 -26.65 -0.20 -27.86
N LEU A 258 -25.82 0.67 -27.25
CA LEU A 258 -26.32 1.89 -26.61
C LEU A 258 -26.74 2.91 -27.67
N THR A 259 -27.94 3.45 -27.50
CA THR A 259 -28.47 4.52 -28.36
C THR A 259 -28.95 5.71 -27.53
N GLY A 260 -29.05 6.88 -28.17
CA GLY A 260 -29.65 8.06 -27.56
C GLY A 260 -28.84 8.60 -26.36
N PRO A 261 -29.52 9.11 -25.31
CA PRO A 261 -28.84 9.78 -24.19
C PRO A 261 -27.79 8.93 -23.47
N LEU A 262 -28.01 7.61 -23.35
CA LEU A 262 -27.05 6.73 -22.65
C LEU A 262 -25.72 6.57 -23.42
N ALA A 263 -25.78 6.56 -24.76
CA ALA A 263 -24.57 6.55 -25.59
C ALA A 263 -23.78 7.85 -25.42
N GLU A 264 -24.49 9.00 -25.34
CA GLU A 264 -23.86 10.28 -25.06
C GLU A 264 -23.21 10.29 -23.67
N TYR A 265 -23.89 9.80 -22.63
CA TYR A 265 -23.33 9.67 -21.29
C TYR A 265 -22.02 8.87 -21.30
N VAL A 266 -22.01 7.69 -21.94
CA VAL A 266 -20.82 6.83 -22.00
C VAL A 266 -19.66 7.55 -22.67
N ARG A 267 -19.91 8.20 -23.82
CA ARG A 267 -18.88 8.98 -24.53
C ARG A 267 -18.32 10.13 -23.69
N LEU A 268 -19.17 10.80 -22.89
CA LEU A 268 -18.73 11.87 -21.99
C LEU A 268 -17.92 11.32 -20.80
N ALA A 269 -18.37 10.21 -20.22
CA ALA A 269 -17.69 9.53 -19.13
C ALA A 269 -16.31 8.98 -19.54
N ASP A 270 -16.16 8.49 -20.77
CA ASP A 270 -14.88 8.00 -21.32
C ASP A 270 -13.79 9.08 -21.38
N LYS A 271 -14.17 10.37 -21.38
CA LYS A 271 -13.21 11.49 -21.35
C LYS A 271 -12.70 11.79 -19.94
N ILE A 272 -13.27 11.20 -18.90
CA ILE A 272 -12.92 11.49 -17.51
C ILE A 272 -11.88 10.49 -17.02
N THR A 273 -10.70 10.99 -16.65
CA THR A 273 -9.71 10.17 -15.94
C THR A 273 -10.03 10.16 -14.45
N THR A 274 -10.21 8.96 -13.90
CA THR A 274 -10.52 8.79 -12.48
C THR A 274 -9.27 8.47 -11.67
N THR A 275 -9.29 8.83 -10.39
CA THR A 275 -8.19 8.50 -9.46
C THR A 275 -7.96 6.99 -9.38
N GLY A 276 -9.03 6.18 -9.37
CA GLY A 276 -8.93 4.72 -9.42
C GLY A 276 -8.17 4.19 -10.64
N THR A 277 -8.26 4.89 -11.78
CA THR A 277 -7.49 4.53 -12.99
C THR A 277 -6.00 4.81 -12.79
N ILE A 278 -5.66 5.97 -12.23
CA ILE A 278 -4.28 6.34 -11.90
C ILE A 278 -3.69 5.38 -10.85
N TRP A 279 -4.46 5.02 -9.82
CA TRP A 279 -4.00 4.08 -8.81
C TRP A 279 -3.69 2.69 -9.38
N ARG A 280 -4.57 2.15 -10.23
CA ARG A 280 -4.33 0.86 -10.88
C ARG A 280 -3.13 0.89 -11.82
N ALA A 281 -3.03 1.94 -12.65
CA ALA A 281 -1.86 2.12 -13.51
C ALA A 281 -0.57 2.20 -12.69
N GLY A 282 -0.60 2.91 -11.55
CA GLY A 282 0.52 2.96 -10.62
C GLY A 282 0.88 1.59 -10.02
N VAL A 283 -0.10 0.75 -9.66
CA VAL A 283 0.17 -0.63 -9.24
C VAL A 283 0.88 -1.41 -10.35
N THR A 284 0.40 -1.31 -11.59
CA THR A 284 1.01 -1.99 -12.75
C THR A 284 2.46 -1.54 -12.98
N LEU A 285 2.72 -0.23 -13.01
CA LEU A 285 4.07 0.32 -13.20
C LEU A 285 5.01 -0.03 -12.04
N GLY A 286 4.52 0.03 -10.81
CA GLY A 286 5.29 -0.35 -9.62
C GLY A 286 5.70 -1.82 -9.62
N LEU A 287 4.77 -2.72 -9.98
CA LEU A 287 5.04 -4.15 -10.11
C LEU A 287 6.08 -4.42 -11.22
N ALA A 288 5.97 -3.73 -12.36
CA ALA A 288 6.91 -3.86 -13.46
C ALA A 288 8.33 -3.44 -13.03
N GLN A 289 8.46 -2.30 -12.35
CA GLN A 289 9.75 -1.83 -11.82
C GLN A 289 10.34 -2.81 -10.79
N ALA A 290 9.53 -3.31 -9.86
CA ALA A 290 9.99 -4.26 -8.85
C ALA A 290 10.59 -5.53 -9.49
N ARG A 291 9.91 -6.08 -10.51
CA ARG A 291 10.42 -7.21 -11.28
C ARG A 291 11.74 -6.88 -11.98
N ALA A 292 11.82 -5.73 -12.65
CA ALA A 292 13.03 -5.29 -13.34
C ALA A 292 14.25 -5.18 -12.41
N VAL A 293 14.06 -4.66 -11.19
CA VAL A 293 15.14 -4.61 -10.18
C VAL A 293 15.59 -5.99 -9.75
N LEU A 294 14.65 -6.92 -9.52
CA LEU A 294 15.00 -8.30 -9.14
C LEU A 294 15.79 -9.00 -10.25
N GLU A 295 15.37 -8.83 -11.50
CA GLU A 295 16.09 -9.38 -12.66
C GLU A 295 17.51 -8.80 -12.75
N ALA A 296 17.66 -7.48 -12.57
CA ALA A 296 18.96 -6.82 -12.55
C ALA A 296 19.87 -7.32 -11.40
N GLU A 297 19.32 -7.50 -10.20
CA GLU A 297 20.04 -8.04 -9.04
C GLU A 297 20.48 -9.50 -9.25
N GLN A 298 19.65 -10.30 -9.92
CA GLN A 298 19.99 -11.68 -10.28
C GLN A 298 21.09 -11.73 -11.34
N ALA A 299 21.02 -10.87 -12.35
CA ALA A 299 22.04 -10.76 -13.39
C ALA A 299 23.39 -10.27 -12.85
N ALA A 300 23.39 -9.39 -11.83
CA ALA A 300 24.60 -8.89 -11.20
C ALA A 300 25.30 -9.91 -10.28
N LYS A 301 24.61 -11.00 -9.89
CA LYS A 301 25.20 -12.02 -9.03
C LYS A 301 26.27 -12.79 -9.82
N PRO A 302 27.55 -12.75 -9.41
CA PRO A 302 28.61 -13.43 -10.14
C PRO A 302 28.25 -14.91 -10.24
N THR A 303 28.19 -15.42 -11.47
CA THR A 303 27.98 -16.84 -11.73
C THR A 303 29.19 -17.54 -11.13
N ALA A 304 29.03 -18.17 -9.97
CA ALA A 304 30.11 -18.91 -9.34
C ALA A 304 30.63 -19.89 -10.39
N THR A 305 31.85 -19.64 -10.89
CA THR A 305 32.49 -20.55 -11.83
C THR A 305 32.57 -21.89 -11.11
N PRO A 306 31.95 -22.96 -11.63
CA PRO A 306 32.08 -24.27 -11.01
C PRO A 306 33.57 -24.59 -10.96
N GLY A 307 34.13 -24.63 -9.76
CA GLY A 307 35.53 -24.99 -9.55
C GLY A 307 35.75 -26.43 -10.02
N ASN A 308 36.65 -26.60 -10.98
CA ASN A 308 37.19 -27.90 -11.40
C ASN A 308 38.09 -28.49 -10.31
#